data_AF-A0A8H8RV65-F1
#
_entry.id   AF-A0A8H8RV65-F1
#
_cell.length_a   1.000
_cell.length_b   1.000
_cell.length_c   1.000
_cell.angle_alpha   90.00
_cell.angle_beta   90.00
_cell.angle_gamma   90.00
#
_symmetry.space_group_name_H-M   'P 1'
#
loop_
_entity.id
_entity.type
_entity.pdbx_description
1 polymer ?
#
loop_
_entity_poly.entity_id
_entity_poly.type
_entity_poly.pdbx_seq_one_letter_code
_entity_poly.pdbx_strand_id
1 'polypeptide(L)' 'MITAVGWEAWDSSQSTSNILFGEFGNTNAAGTRVSWAKALTSEEGISTILPTYSSWVDSTYLGVSAP' A
#
# COMPACT_ATOMS: atom_id res chain seq x y z
N MET A 1 -14.82 -7.29 -3.19
CA MET A 1 -13.81 -8.37 -3.32
C MET A 1 -12.69 -7.83 -4.20
N ILE A 2 -11.44 -7.96 -3.78
CA ILE A 2 -10.28 -7.58 -4.61
C ILE A 2 -10.04 -8.72 -5.61
N THR A 3 -9.79 -8.39 -6.88
CA THR A 3 -9.45 -9.41 -7.88
C THR A 3 -8.09 -10.03 -7.57
N ALA A 4 -7.84 -11.27 -7.99
CA ALA A 4 -6.57 -11.95 -7.72
C ALA A 4 -5.34 -11.14 -8.18
N VAL A 5 -5.47 -10.44 -9.31
CA VAL A 5 -4.42 -9.63 -9.93
C VAL A 5 -4.12 -8.33 -9.16
N GLY A 6 -5.07 -7.84 -8.35
CA GLY A 6 -4.93 -6.69 -7.45
C GLY A 6 -5.04 -5.32 -8.14
N TRP A 7 -4.26 -5.11 -9.21
CA TRP A 7 -4.12 -3.82 -9.87
C TRP A 7 -4.32 -3.93 -11.38
N GLU A 8 -4.69 -2.82 -12.00
CA GLU A 8 -4.80 -2.69 -13.45
C GLU A 8 -4.07 -1.44 -13.95
N ALA A 9 -3.57 -1.49 -15.17
CA ALA A 9 -3.07 -0.29 -15.84
C ALA A 9 -4.26 0.62 -16.17
N TRP A 10 -4.07 1.93 -16.03
CA TRP A 10 -5.11 2.91 -16.36
C TRP A 10 -5.53 2.83 -17.85
N ASP A 11 -4.54 2.71 -18.73
CA ASP A 11 -4.72 2.44 -20.15
C ASP A 11 -3.53 1.62 -20.70
N SER A 12 -3.57 1.28 -21.99
CA SER A 12 -2.52 0.49 -22.64
C SER A 12 -1.18 1.20 -22.82
N SER A 13 -1.14 2.52 -22.64
CA SER A 13 0.07 3.35 -22.78
C SER A 13 0.77 3.63 -21.44
N GLN A 14 0.10 3.36 -20.32
CA GLN A 14 0.67 3.55 -18.98
C GLN A 14 1.91 2.69 -18.77
N SER A 15 3.04 3.33 -18.48
CA SER A 15 4.25 2.64 -18.03
C SER A 15 4.05 2.08 -16.63
N THR A 16 4.36 0.79 -16.45
CA THR A 16 4.33 0.11 -15.14
C THR A 16 5.70 -0.08 -14.50
N SER A 17 6.77 0.40 -15.14
CA SER A 17 8.15 0.23 -14.66
C SER A 17 8.60 1.27 -13.63
N ASN A 18 7.91 2.41 -13.56
CA ASN A 18 8.25 3.56 -12.72
C ASN A 18 7.19 3.86 -11.65
N ILE A 19 6.30 2.91 -11.39
CA ILE A 19 5.25 2.97 -10.37
C ILE A 19 5.59 1.97 -9.27
N LEU A 20 5.27 2.30 -8.02
CA LEU A 20 5.39 1.39 -6.90
C LEU A 20 3.99 1.03 -6.39
N PHE A 21 3.58 -0.20 -6.65
CA PHE A 21 2.38 -0.81 -6.07
C PHE A 21 2.82 -1.93 -5.14
N GLY A 22 2.87 -1.62 -3.84
CA GLY A 22 3.43 -2.50 -2.80
C GLY A 22 2.37 -3.01 -1.83
N GLU A 23 2.45 -4.28 -1.46
CA GLU A 23 1.63 -4.87 -0.39
C GLU A 23 2.53 -5.45 0.72
N PHE A 24 2.15 -5.25 1.98
CA PHE A 24 2.81 -5.82 3.16
C PHE A 24 1.77 -6.37 4.14
N GLY A 25 1.94 -7.61 4.61
CA GLY A 25 1.19 -8.13 5.76
C GLY A 25 -0.34 -8.22 5.65
N ASN A 26 -0.93 -8.04 4.46
CA ASN A 26 -2.37 -8.08 4.27
C ASN A 26 -2.94 -9.49 4.53
N THR A 27 -3.95 -9.59 5.40
CA THR A 27 -4.60 -10.88 5.73
C THR A 27 -5.72 -11.28 4.77
N ASN A 28 -6.21 -10.35 3.96
CA ASN A 28 -7.25 -10.55 2.95
C ASN A 28 -6.70 -10.63 1.52
N ALA A 29 -5.39 -10.81 1.37
CA ALA A 29 -4.75 -10.97 0.07
C ALA A 29 -4.88 -12.42 -0.41
N ALA A 30 -5.65 -12.63 -1.48
CA ALA A 30 -5.76 -13.92 -2.15
C ALA A 30 -5.33 -13.80 -3.62
N GLY A 31 -4.77 -14.89 -4.17
CA GLY A 31 -4.37 -14.99 -5.58
C GLY A 31 -2.98 -14.43 -5.90
N THR A 32 -2.63 -14.44 -7.18
CA THR A 32 -1.33 -13.96 -7.69
C THR A 32 -1.48 -12.56 -8.27
N ARG A 33 -0.71 -11.60 -7.73
CA ARG A 33 -0.69 -10.22 -8.23
C ARG A 33 -0.06 -10.12 -9.61
N VAL A 34 -0.38 -9.04 -10.31
CA VAL A 34 0.35 -8.60 -11.51
C VAL A 34 1.86 -8.60 -11.26
N SER A 35 2.64 -8.98 -12.27
CA SER A 35 4.10 -9.20 -12.13
C SER A 35 4.89 -7.93 -11.79
N TRP A 36 4.30 -6.75 -11.98
CA TRP A 36 4.89 -5.46 -11.65
C TRP A 36 4.50 -4.95 -10.25
N ALA A 37 3.62 -5.64 -9.52
CA ALA A 37 3.39 -5.38 -8.11
C ALA A 37 4.55 -5.91 -7.26
N LYS A 38 4.81 -5.28 -6.12
CA LYS A 38 5.93 -5.60 -5.24
C LYS A 38 5.43 -6.15 -3.90
N ALA A 39 5.95 -7.29 -3.48
CA ALA A 39 5.87 -7.71 -2.09
C ALA A 39 6.88 -6.88 -1.29
N LEU A 40 6.39 -6.10 -0.33
CA LEU A 40 7.24 -5.32 0.57
C LEU A 40 7.77 -6.21 1.71
N THR A 41 8.89 -5.80 2.31
CA THR A 41 9.53 -6.51 3.44
C THR A 41 9.18 -5.92 4.80
N SER A 42 8.59 -4.72 4.83
CA SER A 42 8.14 -4.01 6.03
C SER A 42 7.00 -3.06 5.66
N GLU A 43 6.19 -2.65 6.63
CA GLU A 43 5.27 -1.54 6.43
C GLU A 43 6.01 -0.21 6.20
N GLU A 44 5.36 0.72 5.50
CA GLU A 44 5.81 2.11 5.43
C GLU A 44 5.28 2.86 6.65
N GLY A 45 6.20 3.37 7.48
CA GLY A 45 5.85 4.11 8.69
C GLY A 45 5.31 5.51 8.39
N ILE A 46 4.41 6.03 9.24
CA ILE A 46 3.84 7.38 9.10
C ILE A 46 4.91 8.48 9.03
N SER A 47 6.03 8.32 9.74
CA SER A 47 7.15 9.27 9.70
C SER A 47 7.85 9.35 8.34
N THR A 48 7.82 8.26 7.55
CA THR A 48 8.39 8.23 6.20
C THR A 48 7.53 9.06 5.24
N ILE A 49 6.20 9.01 5.40
CA ILE A 49 5.23 9.66 4.51
C ILE A 49 4.98 11.12 4.94
N LEU A 50 4.86 11.35 6.24
CA LEU A 50 4.51 12.63 6.86
C LEU A 50 5.51 12.97 7.96
N PRO A 51 6.71 13.49 7.65
CA PRO A 51 7.77 13.68 8.65
C PRO A 51 7.42 14.57 9.84
N THR A 52 6.43 15.46 9.69
CA THR A 52 6.02 16.44 10.71
C THR A 52 4.69 16.10 11.38
N TYR A 53 4.18 14.87 11.22
CA TYR A 53 2.83 14.49 11.66
C TYR A 53 2.56 14.74 13.15
N SER A 54 3.59 14.66 13.99
CA SER A 54 3.47 14.73 15.45
C SER A 54 2.94 16.05 16.00
N SER A 55 2.93 17.13 15.21
CA SER A 55 2.43 18.44 15.66
C SER A 55 0.94 18.68 15.39
N TRP A 56 0.29 17.86 14.55
CA TRP A 56 -1.07 18.11 14.09
C TRP A 56 -1.95 16.86 14.02
N VAL A 57 -1.36 15.66 14.07
CA VAL A 57 -2.11 14.40 14.18
C VAL A 57 -2.47 14.16 15.64
N ASP A 58 -3.75 13.87 15.89
CA ASP A 58 -4.21 13.37 17.19
C ASP A 58 -3.63 11.97 17.44
N SER A 59 -2.70 11.87 18.38
CA SER A 59 -1.99 10.63 18.69
C SER A 59 -2.89 9.55 19.29
N THR A 60 -4.08 9.91 19.77
CA THR A 60 -5.08 8.95 20.28
C THR A 60 -5.49 7.92 19.22
N TYR A 61 -5.40 8.30 17.94
CA TYR A 61 -5.78 7.45 16.81
C TYR A 61 -4.58 6.84 16.08
N LEU A 62 -3.37 6.93 16.62
CA LEU A 62 -2.20 6.25 16.05
C LEU A 62 -2.13 4.81 16.53
N GLY A 63 -1.92 3.87 15.60
CA GLY A 63 -1.78 2.44 15.91
C GLY A 63 -3.07 1.75 16.35
N VAL A 64 -4.21 2.44 16.29
CA VAL A 64 -5.52 1.83 16.51
C VAL A 64 -6.01 1.18 15.22
N SER A 65 -6.54 -0.03 15.32
CA SER A 65 -7.26 -0.68 14.22
C SER A 65 -8.70 -0.19 14.24
N ALA A 66 -9.27 0.15 13.08
CA ALA A 66 -10.72 0.26 12.97
C ALA A 66 -11.34 -1.10 13.36
N PRO A 67 -12.48 -1.12 14.08
CA PRO A 67 -13.15 -2.36 14.45
C PRO A 67 -13.55 -3.21 13.23
#